data_AF-A0A9P8JG07-F1
#
_entry.id   AF-A0A9P8JG07-F1
#
_cell.length_a   1.000
_cell.length_b   1.000
_cell.length_c   1.000
_cell.angle_alpha   90.00
_cell.angle_beta   90.00
_cell.angle_gamma   90.00
#
_symmetry.space_group_name_H-M   'P 1'
#
loop_
_entity.id
_entity.type
_entity.pdbx_description
1 polymer ?
#
loop_
_entity_poly.entity_id
_entity_poly.type
_entity_poly.pdbx_seq_one_letter_code
_entity_poly.pdbx_strand_id
1 'polypeptide(L)'
;HGKKWESVKLDDKIRPIVLLTVPDSTSLKFILVASKGSGSKLEHFTYSLDFSELHEDKCKDSDFEKWAARVDEDGKPSCLMGHKQFFRRRKADADCFVDSEFKDPQPEFENCKCTDADYECDYNFERSEDGKVCVPAGVLKAPEGACKDGEEEYEGSSGYRLIPGNTCDKKDGVVKDKPVKRPCKDTTKPPASGKISHEVNKFKGAKFAEYYYLERAASASGDDETIIMRTDRREVFISHDGGKTWDQALPDEEIVS
;
A
#
# COMPACT_ATOMS: atom_id res chain seq x y z
N HIS A 1 -23.41 6.18 22.62
CA HIS A 1 -23.49 4.99 21.73
C HIS A 1 -24.92 4.58 21.33
N GLY A 2 -25.90 5.49 21.24
CA GLY A 2 -27.20 5.23 20.58
C GLY A 2 -28.00 3.97 20.98
N LYS A 3 -27.71 3.34 22.12
CA LYS A 3 -28.39 2.10 22.58
C LYS A 3 -29.81 2.39 23.10
N LYS A 4 -30.00 3.58 23.65
CA LYS A 4 -31.27 4.12 24.14
C LYS A 4 -31.42 5.54 23.63
N TRP A 5 -32.66 5.93 23.36
CA TRP A 5 -33.02 7.25 22.87
C TRP A 5 -34.22 7.75 23.64
N GLU A 6 -34.20 9.03 23.99
CA GLU A 6 -35.33 9.74 24.57
C GLU A 6 -35.78 10.83 23.61
N SER A 7 -37.09 11.06 23.55
CA SER A 7 -37.68 12.06 22.66
C SER A 7 -38.09 13.27 23.47
N VAL A 8 -37.59 14.45 23.07
CA VAL A 8 -38.03 15.73 23.61
C VAL A 8 -38.99 16.38 22.61
N LYS A 9 -40.15 16.80 23.09
CA LYS A 9 -41.13 17.52 22.27
C LYS A 9 -40.71 18.98 22.18
N LEU A 10 -40.60 19.50 20.96
CA LEU A 10 -40.45 20.93 20.71
C LEU A 10 -41.84 21.60 20.72
N ASP A 11 -41.91 22.83 21.23
CA ASP A 11 -43.16 23.59 21.31
C ASP A 11 -43.74 23.92 19.92
N ASP A 12 -42.86 24.16 18.96
CA ASP A 12 -43.23 24.49 17.59
C ASP A 12 -43.11 23.30 16.63
N LYS A 13 -44.08 23.22 15.71
CA LYS A 13 -43.94 22.38 14.52
C LYS A 13 -43.11 23.10 13.47
N ILE A 14 -41.86 22.67 13.33
CA ILE A 14 -40.85 23.28 12.45
C ILE A 14 -40.35 22.31 11.37
N ARG A 15 -39.72 22.86 10.33
CA ARG A 15 -38.91 22.13 9.36
C ARG A 15 -37.42 22.38 9.64
N PRO A 16 -36.66 21.40 10.15
CA PRO A 16 -35.23 21.56 10.41
C PRO A 16 -34.46 21.79 9.10
N ILE A 17 -33.44 22.65 9.15
CA ILE A 17 -32.55 22.97 8.03
C ILE A 17 -31.16 22.40 8.31
N VAL A 18 -30.56 22.76 9.46
CA VAL A 18 -29.23 22.29 9.85
C VAL A 18 -29.07 22.29 11.37
N LEU A 19 -28.34 21.30 11.88
CA LEU A 19 -27.88 21.25 13.26
C LEU A 19 -26.36 21.51 13.28
N LEU A 20 -25.94 22.47 14.08
CA LEU A 20 -24.55 22.93 14.17
C LEU A 20 -24.04 22.75 15.61
N THR A 21 -22.76 22.47 15.75
CA THR A 21 -22.01 22.49 17.02
C THR A 21 -20.61 23.05 16.75
N VAL A 22 -19.80 23.18 17.80
CA VAL A 22 -18.39 23.56 17.69
C VAL A 22 -17.62 22.52 16.84
N PRO A 23 -16.65 22.93 16.00
CA PRO A 23 -15.96 22.01 15.08
C PRO A 23 -15.24 20.84 15.75
N ASP A 24 -14.77 21.03 16.98
CA ASP A 24 -14.09 20.03 17.81
C ASP A 24 -15.07 19.09 18.54
N SER A 25 -16.38 19.30 18.41
CA SER A 25 -17.45 18.49 19.01
C SER A 25 -17.35 18.34 20.54
N THR A 26 -16.72 19.29 21.22
CA THR A 26 -16.55 19.30 22.68
C THR A 26 -17.71 19.97 23.42
N SER A 27 -18.46 20.85 22.75
CA SER A 27 -19.59 21.56 23.33
C SER A 27 -20.83 20.67 23.43
N LEU A 28 -21.51 20.79 24.57
CA LEU A 28 -22.85 20.25 24.80
C LEU A 28 -23.96 21.18 24.28
N LYS A 29 -23.59 22.26 23.60
CA LYS A 29 -24.53 23.24 23.05
C LYS A 29 -24.61 23.09 21.54
N PHE A 30 -25.83 22.93 21.06
CA PHE A 30 -26.13 22.77 19.64
C PHE A 30 -27.05 23.88 19.17
N ILE A 31 -26.87 24.31 17.92
CA ILE A 31 -27.72 25.31 17.29
C ILE A 31 -28.49 24.61 16.16
N LEU A 32 -29.81 24.52 16.32
CA LEU A 32 -30.71 24.03 15.28
C LEU A 32 -31.31 25.22 14.53
N VAL A 33 -30.96 25.37 13.26
CA VAL A 33 -31.61 26.32 12.35
C VAL A 33 -32.78 25.61 11.68
N ALA A 34 -33.94 26.24 11.70
CA ALA A 34 -35.18 25.69 11.17
C ALA A 34 -36.01 26.75 10.46
N SER A 35 -37.07 26.31 9.79
CA SER A 35 -38.06 27.18 9.16
C SER A 35 -39.48 26.77 9.50
N LYS A 36 -40.40 27.73 9.46
CA LYS A 36 -41.84 27.54 9.64
C LYS A 36 -42.58 28.29 8.54
N GLY A 37 -43.71 27.74 8.10
CA GLY A 37 -44.51 28.35 7.03
C GLY A 37 -43.97 28.09 5.62
N SER A 38 -44.48 28.82 4.65
CA SER A 38 -44.14 28.67 3.23
C SER A 38 -44.43 29.97 2.46
N GLY A 39 -43.75 30.17 1.32
CA GLY A 39 -43.93 31.33 0.46
C GLY A 39 -43.61 32.64 1.18
N SER A 40 -44.52 33.61 1.09
CA SER A 40 -44.37 34.92 1.74
C SER A 40 -44.51 34.89 3.28
N LYS A 41 -44.87 33.74 3.87
CA LYS A 41 -44.96 33.52 5.32
C LYS A 41 -43.83 32.62 5.83
N LEU A 42 -42.74 32.49 5.07
CA LEU A 42 -41.57 31.73 5.51
C LEU A 42 -40.84 32.51 6.60
N GLU A 43 -40.68 31.88 7.75
CA GLU A 43 -39.95 32.42 8.89
C GLU A 43 -38.80 31.47 9.24
N HIS A 44 -37.66 32.04 9.63
CA HIS A 44 -36.48 31.30 10.09
C HIS A 44 -36.37 31.37 11.61
N PHE A 45 -36.06 30.23 12.22
CA PHE A 45 -35.91 30.06 13.65
C PHE A 45 -34.54 29.48 13.97
N THR A 46 -34.01 29.88 15.12
CA THR A 46 -32.77 29.33 15.67
C THR A 46 -33.07 28.85 17.08
N TYR A 47 -32.90 27.54 17.30
CA TYR A 47 -33.05 26.91 18.59
C TYR A 47 -31.66 26.66 19.18
N SER A 48 -31.42 27.15 20.40
CA SER A 48 -30.25 26.81 21.19
C SER A 48 -30.61 25.63 22.08
N LEU A 49 -30.01 24.47 21.81
CA LEU A 49 -30.17 23.26 22.59
C LEU A 49 -28.97 23.16 23.54
N ASP A 50 -29.21 23.30 24.84
CA ASP A 50 -28.16 23.22 25.87
C ASP A 50 -28.33 21.93 26.68
N PHE A 51 -27.40 21.00 26.52
CA PHE A 51 -27.37 19.74 27.26
C PHE A 51 -26.47 19.79 28.50
N SER A 52 -25.95 20.97 28.87
CA SER A 52 -25.02 21.10 30.00
C SER A 52 -25.64 20.68 31.33
N GLU A 53 -26.97 20.81 31.47
CA GLU A 53 -27.72 20.45 32.69
C GLU A 53 -28.18 18.98 32.73
N LEU A 54 -27.99 18.20 31.65
CA LEU A 54 -28.38 16.78 31.61
C LEU A 54 -27.43 15.89 32.41
N HIS A 55 -26.34 16.42 32.97
CA HIS A 55 -25.27 15.63 33.54
C HIS A 55 -25.20 15.79 35.07
N GLU A 56 -25.31 14.67 35.77
CA GLU A 56 -25.19 14.64 37.23
C GLU A 56 -23.73 14.53 37.71
N ASP A 57 -22.75 14.09 36.90
CA ASP A 57 -21.34 13.97 37.34
C ASP A 57 -20.28 13.93 36.22
N LYS A 58 -19.03 14.32 36.56
CA LYS A 58 -17.83 14.09 35.72
C LYS A 58 -17.42 12.61 35.75
N CYS A 59 -17.05 12.05 34.60
CA CYS A 59 -16.61 10.66 34.53
C CYS A 59 -15.36 10.39 35.37
N LYS A 60 -15.43 9.34 36.20
CA LYS A 60 -14.32 8.79 36.98
C LYS A 60 -13.62 7.69 36.20
N ASP A 61 -12.45 7.25 36.65
CA ASP A 61 -11.70 6.17 35.98
C ASP A 61 -12.51 4.86 35.88
N SER A 62 -13.42 4.60 36.83
CA SER A 62 -14.33 3.46 36.83
C SER A 62 -15.32 3.44 35.65
N ASP A 63 -15.58 4.60 35.06
CA ASP A 63 -16.53 4.80 33.96
C ASP A 63 -15.88 4.54 32.59
N PHE A 64 -14.58 4.29 32.57
CA PHE A 64 -13.83 3.94 31.38
C PHE A 64 -13.53 2.44 31.34
N GLU A 65 -13.34 1.96 30.12
CA GLU A 65 -12.89 0.62 29.81
C GLU A 65 -11.67 0.68 28.89
N LYS A 66 -10.81 -0.34 29.00
CA LYS A 66 -9.76 -0.58 28.02
C LYS A 66 -10.40 -1.26 26.81
N TRP A 67 -10.66 -0.48 25.76
CA TRP A 67 -11.32 -0.96 24.56
C TRP A 67 -10.29 -1.32 23.49
N ALA A 68 -10.34 -2.55 22.98
CA ALA A 68 -9.51 -2.97 21.86
C ALA A 68 -10.04 -2.37 20.55
N ALA A 69 -9.15 -1.70 19.80
CA ALA A 69 -9.50 -1.07 18.53
C ALA A 69 -9.98 -2.09 17.48
N ARG A 70 -9.43 -3.30 17.55
CA ARG A 70 -9.77 -4.42 16.67
C ARG A 70 -9.80 -5.72 17.46
N VAL A 71 -10.78 -6.54 17.15
CA VAL A 71 -10.94 -7.88 17.70
C VAL A 71 -10.99 -8.92 16.59
N ASP A 72 -10.60 -10.14 16.91
CA ASP A 72 -10.74 -11.32 16.04
C ASP A 72 -12.16 -11.91 16.12
N GLU A 73 -12.38 -13.05 15.45
CA GLU A 73 -13.68 -13.74 15.43
C GLU A 73 -14.12 -14.26 16.81
N ASP A 74 -13.15 -14.51 17.70
CA ASP A 74 -13.40 -14.91 19.10
C ASP A 74 -13.67 -13.70 20.01
N GLY A 75 -13.62 -12.46 19.48
CA GLY A 75 -13.76 -11.24 20.26
C GLY A 75 -12.52 -10.86 21.08
N LYS A 76 -11.36 -11.48 20.82
CA LYS A 76 -10.10 -11.17 21.51
C LYS A 76 -9.34 -10.07 20.75
N PRO A 77 -8.52 -9.25 21.44
CA PRO A 77 -7.74 -8.20 20.78
C PRO A 77 -6.81 -8.78 19.71
N SER A 78 -7.02 -8.36 18.46
CA SER A 78 -6.26 -8.88 17.31
C SER A 78 -4.95 -8.13 17.14
N CYS A 79 -3.91 -8.82 16.68
CA CYS A 79 -2.66 -8.18 16.30
C CYS A 79 -2.72 -7.64 14.87
N LEU A 80 -2.31 -6.38 14.68
CA LEU A 80 -2.19 -5.76 13.36
C LEU A 80 -0.93 -4.90 13.34
N MET A 81 -0.12 -5.00 12.29
CA MET A 81 1.16 -4.29 12.19
C MET A 81 2.06 -4.52 13.42
N GLY A 82 2.04 -5.74 13.95
CA GLY A 82 2.90 -6.16 15.06
C GLY A 82 2.47 -5.71 16.46
N HIS A 83 1.30 -5.10 16.64
CA HIS A 83 0.78 -4.79 17.97
C HIS A 83 -0.75 -4.90 18.06
N LYS A 84 -1.24 -5.03 19.28
CA LYS A 84 -2.65 -4.78 19.63
C LYS A 84 -2.77 -3.31 20.03
N GLN A 85 -3.84 -2.66 19.56
CA GLN A 85 -4.12 -1.26 19.88
C GLN A 85 -5.33 -1.16 20.78
N PHE A 86 -5.19 -0.39 21.87
CA PHE A 86 -6.24 -0.15 22.84
C PHE A 86 -6.46 1.35 23.04
N PHE A 87 -7.68 1.70 23.41
CA PHE A 87 -8.06 3.05 23.79
C PHE A 87 -8.80 3.03 25.12
N ARG A 88 -8.61 4.08 25.92
CA ARG A 88 -9.45 4.36 27.07
C ARG A 88 -10.77 4.96 26.59
N ARG A 89 -11.85 4.17 26.65
CA ARG A 89 -13.17 4.57 26.14
C ARG A 89 -14.19 4.62 27.27
N ARG A 90 -15.10 5.60 27.27
CA ARG A 90 -16.22 5.64 28.21
C ARG A 90 -17.16 4.46 27.95
N LYS A 91 -17.58 3.76 29.01
CA LYS A 91 -18.54 2.67 28.91
C LYS A 91 -19.88 3.19 28.39
N ALA A 92 -20.59 2.38 27.62
CA ALA A 92 -21.82 2.80 26.97
C ALA A 92 -22.98 3.09 27.94
N ASP A 93 -22.92 2.54 29.14
CA ASP A 93 -23.88 2.63 30.24
C ASP A 93 -23.42 3.55 31.39
N ALA A 94 -22.23 4.13 31.30
CA ALA A 94 -21.78 5.12 32.27
C ALA A 94 -22.54 6.44 32.09
N ASP A 95 -23.23 6.89 33.12
CA ASP A 95 -24.01 8.14 33.09
C ASP A 95 -23.17 9.32 33.60
N CYS A 96 -22.22 9.75 32.77
CA CYS A 96 -21.26 10.80 33.11
C CYS A 96 -20.75 11.52 31.87
N PHE A 97 -20.23 12.74 32.07
CA PHE A 97 -19.60 13.53 31.00
C PHE A 97 -18.07 13.53 31.10
N VAL A 98 -17.40 13.45 29.95
CA VAL A 98 -15.93 13.51 29.87
C VAL A 98 -15.52 14.97 29.86
N ASP A 99 -15.45 15.58 31.04
CA ASP A 99 -15.10 16.99 31.22
C ASP A 99 -13.57 17.19 31.26
N SER A 100 -12.92 16.98 30.12
CA SER A 100 -11.51 17.30 29.92
C SER A 100 -11.34 18.19 28.70
N GLU A 101 -10.55 19.25 28.82
CA GLU A 101 -10.04 20.00 27.67
C GLU A 101 -9.52 19.03 26.61
N PHE A 102 -9.81 19.30 25.34
CA PHE A 102 -9.58 18.42 24.19
C PHE A 102 -8.18 17.78 24.26
N LYS A 103 -8.14 16.52 24.67
CA LYS A 103 -6.96 15.67 24.59
C LYS A 103 -7.32 14.51 23.69
N ASP A 104 -6.63 14.43 22.56
CA ASP A 104 -6.77 13.29 21.68
C ASP A 104 -6.53 12.00 22.47
N PRO A 105 -7.46 11.02 22.39
CA PRO A 105 -7.30 9.76 23.10
C PRO A 105 -6.02 9.09 22.63
N GLN A 106 -5.07 8.94 23.55
CA GLN A 106 -3.78 8.33 23.23
C GLN A 106 -3.96 6.82 23.13
N PRO A 107 -3.50 6.19 22.04
CA PRO A 107 -3.52 4.74 21.94
C PRO A 107 -2.49 4.11 22.88
N GLU A 108 -2.89 3.01 23.51
CA GLU A 108 -1.98 2.09 24.18
C GLU A 108 -1.65 0.95 23.22
N PHE A 109 -0.36 0.64 23.08
CA PHE A 109 0.11 -0.43 22.21
C PHE A 109 0.71 -1.59 23.01
N GLU A 110 0.37 -2.81 22.62
CA GLU A 110 0.97 -4.03 23.14
C GLU A 110 1.57 -4.81 21.98
N ASN A 111 2.90 -4.84 21.87
CA ASN A 111 3.59 -5.54 20.78
C ASN A 111 3.34 -7.04 20.84
N CYS A 112 3.07 -7.63 19.69
CA CYS A 112 2.93 -9.07 19.51
C CYS A 112 4.26 -9.66 19.06
N LYS A 113 4.40 -10.98 19.18
CA LYS A 113 5.48 -11.71 18.50
C LYS A 113 5.35 -11.58 16.97
N CYS A 114 6.47 -11.44 16.28
CA CYS A 114 6.48 -11.43 14.82
C CYS A 114 6.01 -12.76 14.24
N THR A 115 5.22 -12.68 13.17
CA THR A 115 4.69 -13.80 12.38
C THR A 115 5.05 -13.65 10.91
N ASP A 116 4.76 -14.66 10.11
CA ASP A 116 4.98 -14.63 8.66
C ASP A 116 4.24 -13.49 7.94
N ALA A 117 3.11 -13.05 8.49
CA ALA A 117 2.30 -11.98 7.92
C ALA A 117 2.89 -10.57 8.17
N ASP A 118 3.86 -10.45 9.09
CA ASP A 118 4.52 -9.18 9.41
C ASP A 118 5.67 -8.84 8.44
N TYR A 119 5.95 -9.75 7.49
CA TYR A 119 7.02 -9.63 6.50
C TYR A 119 6.47 -9.51 5.08
N GLU A 120 7.16 -8.72 4.27
CA GLU A 120 6.94 -8.63 2.83
C GLU A 120 8.23 -8.96 2.06
N CYS A 121 8.12 -9.20 0.75
CA CYS A 121 9.30 -9.41 -0.08
C CYS A 121 10.14 -8.13 -0.14
N ASP A 122 11.45 -8.29 0.03
CA ASP A 122 12.38 -7.18 -0.02
C ASP A 122 12.61 -6.69 -1.47
N TYR A 123 13.36 -5.60 -1.62
CA TYR A 123 13.69 -5.04 -2.92
C TYR A 123 14.35 -6.08 -3.85
N ASN A 124 13.86 -6.18 -5.09
CA ASN A 124 14.21 -7.18 -6.09
C ASN A 124 13.84 -8.63 -5.74
N PHE A 125 12.89 -8.83 -4.84
CA PHE A 125 12.28 -10.14 -4.59
C PHE A 125 10.79 -10.12 -4.88
N GLU A 126 10.29 -11.23 -5.40
CA GLU A 126 8.87 -11.45 -5.67
C GLU A 126 8.40 -12.75 -5.01
N ARG A 127 7.08 -12.90 -4.85
CA ARG A 127 6.53 -14.18 -4.37
C ARG A 127 6.71 -15.24 -5.44
N SER A 128 7.13 -16.43 -5.04
CA SER A 128 7.12 -17.64 -5.86
C SER A 128 5.74 -17.92 -6.44
N GLU A 129 5.67 -18.74 -7.49
CA GLU A 129 4.40 -19.12 -8.13
C GLU A 129 3.38 -19.74 -7.14
N ASP A 130 3.86 -20.47 -6.13
CA ASP A 130 3.01 -21.04 -5.08
C ASP A 130 2.66 -20.04 -3.96
N GLY A 131 3.17 -18.81 -4.04
CA GLY A 131 2.91 -17.71 -3.12
C GLY A 131 3.59 -17.82 -1.75
N LYS A 132 4.39 -18.86 -1.50
CA LYS A 132 4.90 -19.21 -0.16
C LYS A 132 6.22 -18.55 0.21
N VAL A 133 7.09 -18.30 -0.76
CA VAL A 133 8.44 -17.80 -0.51
C VAL A 133 8.79 -16.61 -1.38
N CYS A 134 9.65 -15.71 -0.87
CA CYS A 134 10.19 -14.61 -1.66
C CYS A 134 11.46 -15.08 -2.40
N VAL A 135 11.46 -14.99 -3.73
CA VAL A 135 12.55 -15.38 -4.63
C VAL A 135 13.09 -14.15 -5.38
N PRO A 136 14.37 -14.14 -5.79
CA PRO A 136 14.91 -13.04 -6.59
C PRO A 136 14.11 -12.85 -7.89
N ALA A 137 13.63 -11.64 -8.15
CA ALA A 137 12.95 -11.27 -9.39
C ALA A 137 13.94 -10.92 -10.52
N GLY A 138 15.24 -10.96 -10.24
CA GLY A 138 16.31 -10.65 -11.17
C GLY A 138 17.68 -10.73 -10.50
N VAL A 139 18.69 -10.18 -11.16
CA VAL A 139 20.06 -10.14 -10.64
C VAL A 139 20.13 -9.30 -9.38
N LEU A 140 20.67 -9.87 -8.31
CA LEU A 140 20.81 -9.17 -7.04
C LEU A 140 22.00 -8.22 -7.07
N LYS A 141 21.89 -7.06 -6.43
CA LYS A 141 23.03 -6.13 -6.34
C LYS A 141 23.80 -6.40 -5.06
N ALA A 142 25.09 -6.75 -5.17
CA ALA A 142 25.97 -6.80 -4.01
C ALA A 142 26.17 -5.37 -3.44
N PRO A 143 26.30 -5.23 -2.10
CA PRO A 143 26.73 -3.98 -1.48
C PRO A 143 28.08 -3.49 -2.03
N GLU A 144 28.33 -2.18 -1.97
CA GLU A 144 29.63 -1.63 -2.40
C GLU A 144 30.78 -2.24 -1.59
N GLY A 145 31.75 -2.85 -2.27
CA GLY A 145 32.89 -3.49 -1.61
C GLY A 145 32.78 -5.00 -1.47
N ALA A 146 31.57 -5.56 -1.50
CA ALA A 146 31.36 -7.01 -1.46
C ALA A 146 31.67 -7.67 -2.81
N CYS A 147 32.01 -8.96 -2.80
CA CYS A 147 32.30 -9.75 -4.00
C CYS A 147 33.54 -9.23 -4.77
N LYS A 148 34.51 -8.69 -4.04
CA LYS A 148 35.84 -8.32 -4.53
C LYS A 148 36.87 -9.37 -4.11
N ASP A 149 38.04 -9.35 -4.75
CA ASP A 149 39.23 -10.11 -4.30
C ASP A 149 39.04 -11.61 -4.07
N GLY A 150 38.15 -12.26 -4.84
CA GLY A 150 37.94 -13.71 -4.78
C GLY A 150 36.93 -14.18 -3.73
N GLU A 151 36.15 -13.27 -3.12
CA GLU A 151 35.02 -13.64 -2.26
C GLU A 151 33.95 -14.41 -3.04
N GLU A 152 33.56 -15.58 -2.53
CA GLU A 152 32.50 -16.42 -3.14
C GLU A 152 31.09 -16.05 -2.63
N GLU A 153 31.00 -15.44 -1.45
CA GLU A 153 29.73 -15.10 -0.79
C GLU A 153 29.77 -13.70 -0.16
N TYR A 154 28.61 -13.06 -0.05
CA TYR A 154 28.41 -11.79 0.64
C TYR A 154 27.19 -11.83 1.56
N GLU A 155 27.13 -10.95 2.56
CA GLU A 155 25.90 -10.77 3.35
C GLU A 155 24.89 -9.93 2.57
N GLY A 156 23.77 -10.54 2.21
CA GLY A 156 22.70 -9.92 1.43
C GLY A 156 21.32 -10.11 2.06
N SER A 157 20.31 -9.48 1.45
CA SER A 157 18.91 -9.64 1.89
C SER A 157 18.50 -11.10 1.92
N SER A 158 17.76 -11.54 2.94
CA SER A 158 17.11 -12.85 2.96
C SER A 158 16.01 -13.02 1.91
N GLY A 159 15.61 -11.92 1.27
CA GLY A 159 14.43 -11.83 0.40
C GLY A 159 13.19 -11.34 1.13
N TYR A 160 13.25 -11.15 2.45
CA TYR A 160 12.17 -10.60 3.26
C TYR A 160 12.63 -9.35 3.97
N ARG A 161 11.71 -8.41 4.13
CA ARG A 161 11.87 -7.26 5.03
C ARG A 161 10.65 -7.15 5.95
N LEU A 162 10.87 -6.61 7.14
CA LEU A 162 9.77 -6.28 8.04
C LEU A 162 8.92 -5.17 7.39
N ILE A 163 7.60 -5.32 7.40
CA ILE A 163 6.70 -4.30 6.82
C ILE A 163 6.96 -2.95 7.51
N PRO A 164 7.16 -1.85 6.76
CA PRO A 164 7.40 -0.54 7.35
C PRO A 164 6.30 -0.13 8.34
N GLY A 165 6.71 0.33 9.53
CA GLY A 165 5.79 0.71 10.61
C GLY A 165 5.30 -0.47 11.47
N ASN A 166 5.68 -1.70 11.15
CA ASN A 166 5.39 -2.86 11.98
C ASN A 166 6.27 -2.87 13.25
N THR A 167 5.68 -3.12 14.41
CA THR A 167 6.35 -3.04 15.71
C THR A 167 6.46 -4.38 16.43
N CYS A 168 6.30 -5.49 15.72
CA CYS A 168 6.34 -6.83 16.32
C CYS A 168 7.67 -7.11 17.04
N ASP A 169 7.62 -7.91 18.11
CA ASP A 169 8.78 -8.36 18.84
C ASP A 169 9.42 -9.57 18.15
N LYS A 170 10.70 -9.42 17.79
CA LYS A 170 11.53 -10.43 17.14
C LYS A 170 12.12 -11.45 18.11
N LYS A 171 12.17 -11.16 19.42
CA LYS A 171 12.80 -12.06 20.41
C LYS A 171 12.07 -13.38 20.54
N ASP A 172 10.74 -13.33 20.54
CA ASP A 172 9.85 -14.48 20.71
C ASP A 172 9.06 -14.82 19.43
N GLY A 173 9.49 -14.26 18.29
CA GLY A 173 8.80 -14.33 17.00
C GLY A 173 9.65 -14.90 15.88
N VAL A 174 9.04 -15.04 14.70
CA VAL A 174 9.75 -15.42 13.47
C VAL A 174 10.62 -14.25 13.03
N VAL A 175 11.88 -14.52 12.68
CA VAL A 175 12.80 -13.49 12.15
C VAL A 175 13.23 -13.85 10.73
N LYS A 176 12.58 -13.22 9.74
CA LYS A 176 12.87 -13.47 8.32
C LYS A 176 13.82 -12.47 7.69
N ASP A 177 14.00 -11.28 8.26
CA ASP A 177 14.74 -10.17 7.65
C ASP A 177 16.22 -10.10 8.05
N LYS A 178 16.75 -11.15 8.70
CA LYS A 178 18.18 -11.24 8.97
C LYS A 178 18.95 -11.45 7.66
N PRO A 179 20.07 -10.72 7.44
CA PRO A 179 20.93 -10.97 6.29
C PRO A 179 21.36 -12.43 6.21
N VAL A 180 21.47 -12.95 4.99
CA VAL A 180 21.93 -14.30 4.70
C VAL A 180 23.16 -14.24 3.81
N LYS A 181 24.02 -15.26 3.90
CA LYS A 181 25.12 -15.42 2.96
C LYS A 181 24.56 -15.77 1.59
N ARG A 182 24.89 -14.95 0.59
CA ARG A 182 24.49 -15.14 -0.81
C ARG A 182 25.71 -15.32 -1.69
N PRO A 183 25.65 -16.22 -2.69
CA PRO A 183 26.72 -16.37 -3.66
C PRO A 183 26.95 -15.10 -4.48
N CYS A 184 28.20 -14.71 -4.68
CA CYS A 184 28.57 -13.57 -5.52
C CYS A 184 28.20 -13.76 -7.00
N LYS A 185 28.11 -15.01 -7.47
CA LYS A 185 27.60 -15.36 -8.81
C LYS A 185 26.16 -14.87 -9.06
N ASP A 186 25.35 -14.71 -8.02
CA ASP A 186 23.96 -14.24 -8.14
C ASP A 186 23.89 -12.72 -8.42
N THR A 187 25.05 -12.04 -8.36
CA THR A 187 25.18 -10.59 -8.61
C THR A 187 25.71 -10.27 -9.99
N THR A 188 26.27 -11.26 -10.68
CA THR A 188 26.69 -11.12 -12.06
C THR A 188 25.50 -11.35 -12.99
N LYS A 189 25.20 -10.37 -13.85
CA LYS A 189 24.48 -10.70 -15.09
C LYS A 189 25.31 -11.77 -15.81
N PRO A 190 24.73 -12.87 -16.33
CA PRO A 190 25.48 -13.71 -17.25
C PRO A 190 26.07 -12.76 -18.30
N PRO A 191 27.39 -12.78 -18.54
CA PRO A 191 27.95 -11.91 -19.56
C PRO A 191 27.20 -12.22 -20.84
N ALA A 192 26.56 -11.21 -21.45
CA ALA A 192 26.32 -11.24 -22.88
C ALA A 192 27.69 -11.55 -23.47
N SER A 193 27.88 -12.79 -23.91
CA SER A 193 29.18 -13.44 -24.18
C SER A 193 30.29 -12.42 -24.38
N GLY A 194 31.23 -12.30 -23.43
CA GLY A 194 32.18 -11.17 -23.30
C GLY A 194 33.18 -10.96 -24.44
N LYS A 195 32.91 -11.50 -25.64
CA LYS A 195 33.51 -11.04 -26.88
C LYS A 195 32.48 -10.14 -27.55
N ILE A 196 32.85 -8.88 -27.78
CA ILE A 196 32.19 -8.06 -28.79
C ILE A 196 32.21 -8.89 -30.08
N SER A 197 31.07 -9.45 -30.43
CA SER A 197 30.85 -10.17 -31.67
C SER A 197 30.18 -9.20 -32.61
N HIS A 198 30.69 -9.12 -33.83
CA HIS A 198 30.06 -8.38 -34.91
C HIS A 198 29.64 -9.44 -35.93
N GLU A 199 28.37 -9.38 -36.34
CA GLU A 199 27.84 -10.25 -37.37
C GLU A 199 27.33 -9.36 -38.49
N VAL A 200 27.93 -9.49 -39.68
CA VAL A 200 27.59 -8.65 -40.83
C VAL A 200 26.67 -9.45 -41.74
N ASN A 201 25.38 -9.14 -41.67
CA ASN A 201 24.37 -9.69 -42.56
C ASN A 201 24.25 -8.83 -43.82
N LYS A 202 24.23 -9.48 -44.99
CA LYS A 202 24.04 -8.80 -46.28
C LYS A 202 22.61 -9.00 -46.75
N PHE A 203 21.94 -7.90 -47.03
CA PHE A 203 20.57 -7.89 -47.52
C PHE A 203 20.54 -7.49 -48.99
N LYS A 204 19.54 -7.98 -49.71
CA LYS A 204 19.30 -7.58 -51.10
C LYS A 204 18.69 -6.18 -51.09
N GLY A 205 19.33 -5.23 -51.77
CA GLY A 205 18.90 -3.83 -51.79
C GLY A 205 20.07 -2.87 -51.90
N ALA A 206 19.81 -1.61 -52.25
CA ALA A 206 20.85 -0.56 -52.26
C ALA A 206 20.92 0.15 -50.90
N LYS A 207 19.84 0.14 -50.11
CA LYS A 207 19.79 0.73 -48.77
C LYS A 207 18.70 0.10 -47.89
N PHE A 208 18.84 0.30 -46.58
CA PHE A 208 17.76 0.12 -45.63
C PHE A 208 16.78 1.28 -45.77
N ALA A 209 15.50 0.98 -45.95
CA ALA A 209 14.46 1.99 -46.04
C ALA A 209 14.10 2.50 -44.65
N GLU A 210 13.80 1.58 -43.73
CA GLU A 210 13.36 1.86 -42.36
C GLU A 210 13.81 0.76 -41.41
N TYR A 211 14.00 1.10 -40.13
CA TYR A 211 14.18 0.13 -39.07
C TYR A 211 13.53 0.64 -37.76
N TYR A 212 13.04 -0.30 -36.96
CA TYR A 212 12.44 -0.05 -35.66
C TYR A 212 13.10 -0.93 -34.62
N TYR A 213 13.60 -0.30 -33.57
CA TYR A 213 14.08 -0.96 -32.38
C TYR A 213 12.97 -0.96 -31.34
N LEU A 214 12.49 -2.14 -30.94
CA LEU A 214 11.43 -2.24 -29.95
C LEU A 214 12.05 -2.24 -28.55
N GLU A 215 12.01 -1.09 -27.89
CA GLU A 215 12.46 -0.95 -26.51
C GLU A 215 11.64 -1.82 -25.55
N ARG A 216 12.33 -2.43 -24.59
CA ARG A 216 11.70 -3.31 -23.60
C ARG A 216 10.89 -2.51 -22.58
N ALA A 217 9.66 -2.97 -22.32
CA ALA A 217 8.91 -2.54 -21.15
C ALA A 217 9.52 -3.14 -19.88
N ALA A 218 9.46 -2.40 -18.77
CA ALA A 218 9.98 -2.84 -17.46
C ALA A 218 9.34 -4.15 -16.94
N SER A 219 8.21 -4.58 -17.50
CA SER A 219 7.46 -5.78 -17.14
C SER A 219 7.73 -7.00 -18.04
N ALA A 220 8.64 -6.90 -19.02
CA ALA A 220 8.91 -8.00 -19.97
C ALA A 220 9.92 -9.01 -19.40
N SER A 221 9.56 -10.30 -19.42
CA SER A 221 10.31 -11.42 -18.82
C SER A 221 11.27 -12.17 -19.76
N GLY A 222 11.25 -11.89 -21.08
CA GLY A 222 12.16 -12.49 -22.06
C GLY A 222 13.57 -11.87 -22.03
N ASP A 223 14.53 -12.44 -22.77
CA ASP A 223 15.89 -11.89 -22.93
C ASP A 223 16.14 -11.33 -24.35
N ASP A 224 15.09 -11.27 -25.18
CA ASP A 224 15.16 -10.90 -26.60
C ASP A 224 15.14 -9.38 -26.83
N GLU A 225 15.93 -8.93 -27.81
CA GLU A 225 15.96 -7.56 -28.32
C GLU A 225 15.46 -7.58 -29.75
N THR A 226 14.29 -6.99 -29.99
CA THR A 226 13.63 -7.10 -31.29
C THR A 226 13.93 -5.90 -32.21
N ILE A 227 14.48 -6.20 -33.39
CA ILE A 227 14.71 -5.25 -34.47
C ILE A 227 13.89 -5.66 -35.67
N ILE A 228 13.09 -4.72 -36.21
CA ILE A 228 12.37 -4.90 -37.47
C ILE A 228 13.01 -3.97 -38.50
N MET A 229 13.36 -4.48 -39.67
CA MET A 229 14.04 -3.73 -40.71
C MET A 229 13.38 -3.97 -42.07
N ARG A 230 13.16 -2.91 -42.85
CA ARG A 230 12.68 -2.98 -44.24
C ARG A 230 13.75 -2.51 -45.22
N THR A 231 13.99 -3.28 -46.27
CA THR A 231 14.89 -2.89 -47.37
C THR A 231 14.19 -1.99 -48.40
N ASP A 232 14.95 -1.32 -49.26
CA ASP A 232 14.41 -0.60 -50.42
C ASP A 232 13.77 -1.50 -51.49
N ARG A 233 13.91 -2.83 -51.35
CA ARG A 233 13.18 -3.83 -52.15
C ARG A 233 11.86 -4.27 -51.53
N ARG A 234 11.40 -3.60 -50.47
CA ARG A 234 10.17 -3.91 -49.72
C ARG A 234 10.19 -5.28 -49.02
N GLU A 235 11.37 -5.84 -48.77
CA GLU A 235 11.53 -7.04 -47.95
C GLU A 235 11.64 -6.63 -46.47
N VAL A 236 10.91 -7.30 -45.58
CA VAL A 236 10.98 -7.06 -44.13
C VAL A 236 11.72 -8.21 -43.44
N PHE A 237 12.59 -7.86 -42.53
CA PHE A 237 13.36 -8.78 -41.72
C PHE A 237 13.14 -8.48 -40.24
N ILE A 238 13.11 -9.51 -39.42
CA ILE A 238 13.01 -9.43 -37.97
C ILE A 238 14.21 -10.15 -37.35
N SER A 239 14.74 -9.57 -36.29
CA SER A 239 15.76 -10.16 -35.44
C SER A 239 15.31 -10.06 -33.99
N HIS A 240 15.52 -11.13 -33.21
CA HIS A 240 15.20 -11.19 -31.78
C HIS A 240 16.46 -11.24 -30.89
N ASP A 241 17.65 -11.10 -31.48
CA ASP A 241 18.93 -11.26 -30.80
C ASP A 241 19.89 -10.07 -31.02
N GLY A 242 19.31 -8.89 -31.24
CA GLY A 242 20.08 -7.66 -31.44
C GLY A 242 20.75 -7.56 -32.81
N GLY A 243 20.20 -8.24 -33.82
CA GLY A 243 20.65 -8.17 -35.22
C GLY A 243 21.73 -9.19 -35.60
N LYS A 244 21.96 -10.23 -34.78
CA LYS A 244 22.92 -11.31 -35.10
C LYS A 244 22.31 -12.24 -36.14
N THR A 245 21.10 -12.74 -35.87
CA THR A 245 20.31 -13.55 -36.80
C THR A 245 19.09 -12.79 -37.29
N TRP A 246 18.68 -13.07 -38.53
CA TRP A 246 17.56 -12.39 -39.19
C TRP A 246 16.68 -13.41 -39.91
N ASP A 247 15.39 -13.30 -39.66
CA ASP A 247 14.35 -14.03 -40.38
C ASP A 247 13.61 -13.07 -41.30
N GLN A 248 13.31 -13.51 -42.53
CA GLN A 248 12.46 -12.73 -43.43
C GLN A 248 11.01 -12.84 -42.96
N ALA A 249 10.44 -11.72 -42.54
CA ALA A 249 9.03 -11.65 -42.20
C ALA A 249 8.21 -11.50 -43.49
N LEU A 250 7.19 -12.35 -43.64
CA LEU A 250 6.23 -12.28 -44.75
C LEU A 250 6.88 -12.39 -46.15
N PRO A 251 7.60 -13.50 -46.46
CA PRO A 251 8.33 -13.64 -47.73
C PRO A 251 7.44 -13.64 -48.98
N ASP A 252 6.16 -14.00 -48.82
CA ASP A 252 5.20 -14.16 -49.93
C ASP A 252 4.27 -12.95 -50.11
N GLU A 253 4.44 -11.89 -49.30
CA GLU A 253 3.56 -10.71 -49.30
C GLU A 253 4.30 -9.47 -49.82
N GLU A 254 3.65 -8.67 -50.68
CA GLU A 254 4.20 -7.38 -51.10
C GLU A 254 3.88 -6.31 -50.04
N ILE A 255 4.91 -5.85 -49.33
CA ILE A 255 4.75 -4.83 -48.29
C ILE A 255 4.77 -3.44 -48.94
N VAL A 256 3.58 -2.93 -49.24
CA VAL A 256 3.37 -1.57 -49.75
C VAL A 256 3.28 -0.61 -48.56
N SER A 257 3.98 0.52 -48.65
CA SER A 257 4.00 1.57 -47.61
C SER A 257 2.62 2.04 -47.20
#